data_AF-A0A8C7KGG5-F1
#
_entry.id   AF-A0A8C7KGG5-F1
#
_cell.length_a   1.000
_cell.length_b   1.000
_cell.length_c   1.000
_cell.angle_alpha   90.00
_cell.angle_beta   90.00
_cell.angle_gamma   90.00
#
_symmetry.space_group_name_H-M   'P 1'
#
loop_
_entity.id
_entity.type
_entity.pdbx_description
1 polymer ?
#
loop_
_entity_poly.entity_id
_entity_poly.type
_entity_poly.pdbx_seq_one_letter_code
_entity_poly.pdbx_strand_id
1 'polypeptide(L)'
;MATLTIILLFSMGFALGDDTIQPKTPCESARDAAINGPIGAYIPTCDAAGQYTPKQCSGSTGYCWCVTSTGQKIPGTETPPGTAPIKCPCRYTLIHYMFDLYSWF
;
A
#
# COMPACT_ATOMS: atom_id res chain seq x y z
N MET A 1 27.76 -9.36 -40.46
CA MET A 1 28.22 -8.21 -39.61
C MET A 1 27.06 -7.46 -38.96
N ALA A 2 25.86 -7.40 -39.56
CA ALA A 2 24.68 -6.76 -38.95
C ALA A 2 23.98 -7.58 -37.84
N THR A 3 24.30 -8.88 -37.69
CA THR A 3 23.71 -9.75 -36.65
C THR A 3 24.33 -9.53 -35.27
N LEU A 4 25.65 -9.29 -35.21
CA LEU A 4 26.36 -9.02 -33.96
C LEU A 4 25.98 -7.66 -33.35
N THR A 5 25.72 -6.65 -34.18
CA THR A 5 25.28 -5.32 -33.72
C THR A 5 23.87 -5.34 -33.13
N ILE A 6 22.97 -6.15 -33.67
CA ILE A 6 21.60 -6.30 -33.16
C ILE A 6 21.60 -7.00 -31.79
N ILE A 7 22.39 -8.07 -31.64
CA ILE A 7 22.51 -8.80 -30.36
C ILE A 7 23.06 -7.88 -29.25
N LEU A 8 24.04 -7.02 -29.57
CA LEU A 8 24.58 -6.04 -28.63
C LEU A 8 23.58 -4.94 -28.23
N LEU A 9 22.68 -4.55 -29.15
CA LEU A 9 21.62 -3.57 -28.87
C LEU A 9 20.50 -4.18 -28.00
N PHE A 10 20.14 -5.45 -28.23
CA PHE A 10 19.19 -6.17 -27.38
C PHE A 10 19.76 -6.44 -25.98
N SER A 11 21.04 -6.79 -25.84
CA SER A 11 21.66 -7.00 -24.52
C SER A 11 21.88 -5.70 -23.73
N MET A 12 22.20 -4.58 -24.41
CA MET A 12 22.21 -3.24 -23.79
C MET A 12 20.79 -2.77 -23.44
N GLY A 13 19.77 -3.18 -24.19
CA GLY A 13 18.36 -2.93 -23.87
C GLY A 13 17.82 -3.78 -22.71
N PHE A 14 18.35 -4.98 -22.50
CA PHE A 14 18.00 -5.88 -21.39
C PHE A 14 18.78 -5.58 -20.09
N ALA A 15 19.77 -4.68 -20.10
CA ALA A 15 20.45 -4.21 -18.89
C ALA A 15 19.63 -3.18 -18.09
N LEU A 16 18.51 -2.70 -18.64
CA LEU A 16 17.46 -2.04 -17.87
C LEU A 16 16.59 -3.12 -17.23
N GLY A 17 17.20 -3.93 -16.36
CA GLY A 17 16.48 -4.73 -15.40
C GLY A 17 15.55 -3.80 -14.63
N ASP A 18 14.30 -4.22 -14.53
CA ASP A 18 13.17 -3.56 -13.89
C ASP A 18 13.45 -3.18 -12.43
N ASP A 19 14.11 -2.04 -12.23
CA ASP A 19 13.93 -1.22 -11.05
C ASP A 19 13.19 0.03 -11.54
N THR A 20 11.87 -0.08 -11.57
CA THR A 20 10.98 1.07 -11.73
C THR A 20 11.52 2.23 -10.88
N ILE A 21 11.86 3.36 -11.52
CA ILE A 21 12.02 4.66 -10.84
C ILE A 21 10.62 5.12 -10.42
N GLN A 22 9.84 4.25 -9.79
CA GLN A 22 8.60 4.59 -9.16
C GLN A 22 8.97 5.05 -7.75
N PRO A 23 8.77 6.33 -7.42
CA PRO A 23 9.04 6.81 -6.08
C PRO A 23 8.20 5.99 -5.10
N LYS A 24 8.87 5.30 -4.17
CA LYS A 24 8.19 4.52 -3.12
C LYS A 24 7.22 5.43 -2.38
N THR A 25 6.00 4.98 -2.27
CA THR A 25 4.97 5.68 -1.51
C THR A 25 5.31 5.66 -0.01
N PRO A 26 4.68 6.55 0.79
CA PRO A 26 4.87 6.54 2.24
C PRO A 26 4.54 5.20 2.90
N CYS A 27 3.56 4.44 2.40
CA CYS A 27 3.22 3.13 2.93
C CYS A 27 4.29 2.10 2.60
N GLU A 28 4.74 2.04 1.35
CA GLU A 28 5.76 1.08 0.91
C GLU A 28 7.09 1.32 1.64
N SER A 29 7.49 2.59 1.80
CA SER A 29 8.68 2.95 2.56
C SER A 29 8.57 2.52 4.02
N ALA A 30 7.44 2.77 4.68
CA ALA A 30 7.21 2.34 6.05
C ALA A 30 7.18 0.81 6.20
N ARG A 31 6.63 0.10 5.21
CA ARG A 31 6.62 -1.37 5.15
C ARG A 31 8.04 -1.92 5.07
N ASP A 32 8.84 -1.40 4.15
CA ASP A 32 10.22 -1.84 3.95
C ASP A 32 11.08 -1.57 5.20
N ALA A 33 10.86 -0.42 5.86
CA ALA A 33 11.51 -0.10 7.13
C ALA A 33 11.08 -1.05 8.26
N ALA A 34 9.80 -1.42 8.34
CA ALA A 34 9.28 -2.34 9.35
C ALA A 34 9.77 -3.78 9.15
N ILE A 35 9.92 -4.24 7.90
CA ILE A 35 10.45 -5.57 7.58
C ILE A 35 11.90 -5.73 8.06
N ASN A 36 12.71 -4.68 7.89
CA ASN A 36 14.09 -4.64 8.39
C ASN A 36 14.19 -4.19 9.86
N GLY A 37 13.05 -4.01 10.51
CA GLY A 37 12.94 -3.54 11.88
C GLY A 37 13.03 -4.67 12.92
N PRO A 38 12.74 -4.35 14.19
CA PRO A 38 12.73 -5.35 15.26
C PRO A 38 11.65 -6.40 15.04
N ILE A 39 11.96 -7.64 15.45
CA ILE A 39 11.03 -8.77 15.35
C ILE A 39 9.74 -8.45 16.14
N GLY A 40 8.60 -8.67 15.50
CA GLY A 40 7.29 -8.39 16.07
C GLY A 40 6.81 -6.95 15.89
N ALA A 41 7.56 -6.11 15.19
CA ALA A 41 7.06 -4.82 14.71
C ALA A 41 5.83 -5.00 13.81
N TYR A 42 4.90 -4.06 13.89
CA TYR A 42 3.77 -4.01 12.98
C TYR A 42 4.25 -3.59 11.58
N ILE A 43 3.89 -4.38 10.57
CA ILE A 43 4.19 -4.11 9.17
C ILE A 43 2.92 -3.55 8.51
N PRO A 44 2.94 -2.29 8.02
CA PRO A 44 1.78 -1.71 7.36
C PRO A 44 1.43 -2.41 6.05
N THR A 45 0.12 -2.52 5.80
CA THR A 45 -0.44 -3.07 4.58
C THR A 45 -0.77 -1.96 3.59
N CYS A 46 -0.29 -2.11 2.37
CA CYS A 46 -0.48 -1.15 1.28
C CYS A 46 -1.38 -1.74 0.19
N ASP A 47 -2.18 -0.90 -0.47
CA ASP A 47 -2.95 -1.29 -1.65
C ASP A 47 -2.10 -1.30 -2.93
N ALA A 48 -2.70 -1.66 -4.07
CA ALA A 48 -2.01 -1.70 -5.36
C ALA A 48 -1.51 -0.34 -5.86
N ALA A 49 -1.99 0.77 -5.29
CA ALA A 49 -1.51 2.12 -5.57
C ALA A 49 -0.46 2.60 -4.54
N GLY A 50 0.00 1.71 -3.64
CA GLY A 50 0.95 2.04 -2.58
C GLY A 50 0.34 2.89 -1.44
N GLN A 51 -0.98 3.01 -1.35
CA GLN A 51 -1.62 3.74 -0.25
C GLN A 51 -1.91 2.81 0.93
N TYR A 52 -2.01 3.36 2.14
CA TYR A 52 -2.41 2.59 3.32
C TYR A 52 -3.80 2.01 3.14
N THR A 53 -3.96 0.71 3.37
CA THR A 53 -5.29 0.11 3.46
C THR A 53 -6.02 0.65 4.69
N PRO A 54 -7.33 0.98 4.62
CA PRO A 54 -8.05 1.57 5.74
C PRO A 54 -8.04 0.72 7.01
N LYS A 55 -7.99 -0.59 6.86
CA LYS A 55 -7.80 -1.55 7.95
C LYS A 55 -6.33 -1.94 8.01
N GLN A 56 -5.76 -1.91 9.21
CA GLN A 56 -4.41 -2.35 9.52
C GLN A 56 -4.43 -3.34 10.68
N CYS A 57 -3.56 -4.34 10.64
CA CYS A 57 -3.49 -5.36 11.69
C CYS A 57 -2.02 -5.63 12.07
N SER A 58 -1.76 -5.71 13.36
CA SER A 58 -0.49 -6.18 13.91
C SER A 58 -0.42 -7.69 13.86
N GLY A 59 0.49 -8.24 13.04
CA GLY A 59 0.69 -9.69 12.95
C GLY A 59 1.20 -10.32 14.25
N SER A 60 1.93 -9.55 15.08
CA SER A 60 2.50 -10.05 16.34
C SER A 60 1.51 -10.10 17.49
N THR A 61 0.59 -9.14 17.57
CA THR A 61 -0.38 -9.05 18.68
C THR A 61 -1.79 -9.48 18.26
N GLY A 62 -2.07 -9.55 16.96
CA GLY A 62 -3.40 -9.85 16.41
C GLY A 62 -4.40 -8.70 16.54
N TYR A 63 -3.98 -7.53 17.01
CA TYR A 63 -4.84 -6.35 17.08
C TYR A 63 -5.01 -5.72 15.70
N CYS A 64 -6.22 -5.24 15.43
CA CYS A 64 -6.52 -4.49 14.22
C CYS A 64 -7.06 -3.10 14.56
N TRP A 65 -6.83 -2.12 13.70
CA TRP A 65 -7.33 -0.76 13.83
C TRP A 65 -7.59 -0.12 12.46
N CYS A 66 -8.31 0.99 12.45
CA CYS A 66 -8.48 1.79 11.25
C CYS A 66 -7.42 2.89 11.15
N VAL A 67 -6.99 3.20 9.93
CA VAL A 67 -6.05 4.28 9.65
C VAL A 67 -6.60 5.28 8.64
N THR A 68 -6.05 6.50 8.67
CA THR A 68 -6.24 7.51 7.63
C THR A 68 -5.44 7.15 6.36
N SER A 69 -5.64 7.91 5.27
CA SER A 69 -4.83 7.78 4.04
C SER A 69 -3.33 8.00 4.25
N THR A 70 -2.95 8.70 5.32
CA THR A 70 -1.55 8.94 5.71
C THR A 70 -0.99 7.87 6.63
N GLY A 71 -1.77 6.86 7.01
CA GLY A 71 -1.36 5.77 7.90
C GLY A 71 -1.52 6.06 9.39
N GLN A 72 -2.19 7.16 9.78
CA GLN A 72 -2.41 7.49 11.19
C GLN A 72 -3.57 6.66 11.76
N LYS A 73 -3.34 6.01 12.90
CA LYS A 73 -4.36 5.25 13.63
C LYS A 73 -5.49 6.16 14.09
N ILE A 74 -6.73 5.76 13.82
CA ILE A 74 -7.94 6.44 14.29
C ILE A 74 -8.20 6.00 15.74
N PRO A 75 -8.25 6.93 16.72
CA PRO A 75 -8.50 6.58 18.12
C PRO A 75 -9.83 5.82 18.30
N GLY A 76 -9.85 4.84 19.19
CA GLY A 76 -11.06 4.05 19.50
C GLY A 76 -11.44 2.98 18.47
N THR A 77 -10.66 2.81 17.40
CA THR A 77 -10.92 1.77 16.37
C THR A 77 -10.12 0.48 16.57
N GLU A 78 -9.31 0.41 17.64
CA GLU A 78 -8.50 -0.76 17.95
C GLU A 78 -9.35 -1.88 18.53
N THR A 79 -9.22 -3.06 17.95
CA THR A 79 -9.93 -4.27 18.39
C THR A 79 -8.96 -5.40 18.67
N PRO A 80 -9.21 -6.18 19.74
CA PRO A 80 -8.39 -7.34 20.07
C PRO A 80 -8.62 -8.50 19.09
N PRO A 81 -7.67 -9.45 19.01
CA PRO A 81 -7.83 -10.65 18.20
C PRO A 81 -9.09 -11.44 18.59
N GLY A 82 -9.76 -12.04 17.61
CA GLY A 82 -11.00 -12.80 17.82
C GLY A 82 -12.28 -11.96 17.90
N THR A 83 -12.19 -10.64 17.69
CA THR A 83 -13.37 -9.77 17.59
C THR A 83 -14.00 -9.82 16.21
N ALA A 84 -15.28 -9.41 16.11
CA ALA A 84 -15.96 -9.20 14.83
C ALA A 84 -15.16 -8.24 13.91
N PRO A 85 -15.27 -8.39 12.58
CA PRO A 85 -14.57 -7.53 11.64
C PRO A 85 -14.87 -6.04 11.84
N ILE A 86 -13.83 -5.22 12.02
CA ILE A 86 -13.99 -3.76 12.11
C ILE A 86 -14.38 -3.14 10.76
N LYS A 87 -15.38 -2.26 10.79
CA LYS A 87 -15.79 -1.48 9.62
C LYS A 87 -14.99 -0.17 9.57
N CYS A 88 -13.93 -0.16 8.75
CA CYS A 88 -13.16 1.06 8.51
C CYS A 88 -13.78 1.92 7.41
N PRO A 89 -13.57 3.25 7.44
CA PRO A 89 -14.04 4.12 6.38
C PRO A 89 -13.42 3.73 5.04
N CYS A 90 -14.26 3.54 4.03
CA CYS A 90 -13.79 3.32 2.67
C CYS A 90 -13.25 4.64 2.10
N ARG A 91 -12.13 4.57 1.37
CA ARG A 91 -11.63 5.71 0.58
C ARG A 91 -12.64 6.17 -0.50
N TYR A 92 -13.55 5.28 -0.88
CA TYR A 92 -14.49 5.45 -1.98
C TYR A 92 -15.73 6.31 -1.65
N THR A 93 -16.02 6.57 -0.36
CA THR A 93 -17.26 7.27 -0.01
C THR A 93 -17.26 8.73 -0.49
N LEU A 94 -16.12 9.43 -0.47
CA LEU A 94 -16.04 10.81 -0.98
C LEU A 94 -16.19 10.93 -2.50
N ILE A 95 -15.75 9.92 -3.25
CA ILE A 95 -15.84 9.91 -4.71
C ILE A 95 -17.26 9.57 -5.15
N HIS A 96 -17.95 8.65 -4.45
CA HIS A 96 -19.37 8.40 -4.65
C HIS A 96 -20.25 9.58 -4.24
N TYR A 97 -20.01 10.21 -3.08
CA TYR A 97 -20.78 11.40 -2.68
C TYR A 97 -20.71 12.53 -3.71
N MET A 98 -19.59 12.66 -4.43
CA MET A 98 -19.48 13.63 -5.51
C MET A 98 -20.22 13.18 -6.78
N PHE A 99 -20.15 11.91 -7.19
CA PHE A 99 -20.95 11.38 -8.30
C PHE A 99 -22.47 11.40 -8.02
N ASP A 100 -22.92 11.16 -6.78
CA ASP A 100 -24.33 11.23 -6.37
C ASP A 100 -24.88 12.67 -6.41
N LEU A 101 -24.04 13.69 -6.22
CA LEU A 101 -24.41 15.11 -6.38
C LEU A 101 -24.38 15.58 -7.85
N TYR A 102 -23.64 14.92 -8.74
CA TYR A 102 -23.61 15.21 -10.18
C TYR A 102 -24.64 14.42 -11.01
N SER A 103 -25.34 13.43 -10.43
CA SER A 103 -26.38 12.63 -11.13
C SER A 103 -27.83 13.01 -10.76
N TRP A 104 -28.03 14.12 -10.05
CA TRP A 104 -29.32 14.84 -9.91
C TRP A 104 -29.35 16.14 -10.74
N PHE A 105 -28.61 16.15 -11.86
CA PHE A 105 -28.78 17.05 -13.00
C PHE A 105 -28.78 16.25 -14.29
#